data_AF-A0A8S3IF09-F1
#
_entry.id   AF-A0A8S3IF09-F1
#
_cell.length_a   1.000
_cell.length_b   1.000
_cell.length_c   1.000
_cell.angle_alpha   90.00
_cell.angle_beta   90.00
_cell.angle_gamma   90.00
#
_symmetry.space_group_name_H-M   'P 1'
#
loop_
_entity.id
_entity.type
_entity.pdbx_description
1 polymer ?
#
loop_
_entity_poly.entity_id
_entity_poly.type
_entity_poly.pdbx_seq_one_letter_code
_entity_poly.pdbx_strand_id
1 'polypeptide(L)'
;MIQSKLKCVHPTKAIKGTGYHLDILIAGILISISGLFGLPWICAAPVRSLAHVASLSKYSNTHAPGEKARLIDINDQRLTNIGVHLFIGCTIFAAPIIRKIPVAALFGIFLYFGIVSISGTQLFSRIKMTFIPTKYHPNFGYLRRVRQMKRNAYTFIQVIAAGLLITIKMTSFAFLFPLILVLLVPFRKMCLPFIFTEREFAEL
;
A
#
# COMPACT_ATOMS: atom_id res chain seq x y z
N MET A 1 0.51 4.09 9.73
CA MET A 1 1.46 3.13 9.10
C MET A 1 1.94 3.51 7.69
N ILE A 2 1.05 3.78 6.72
CA ILE A 2 1.44 4.07 5.31
C ILE A 2 1.99 5.49 5.10
N GLN A 3 1.40 6.48 5.79
CA GLN A 3 1.85 7.87 5.79
C GLN A 3 3.35 8.04 6.13
N SER A 4 3.83 7.35 7.17
CA SER A 4 5.21 7.52 7.64
C SER A 4 6.25 6.93 6.68
N LYS A 5 5.95 5.79 6.03
CA LYS A 5 6.86 5.23 5.01
C LYS A 5 6.83 6.03 3.71
N LEU A 6 5.69 6.60 3.31
CA LEU A 6 5.62 7.50 2.15
C LEU A 6 6.41 8.80 2.40
N LYS A 7 6.32 9.36 3.62
CA LYS A 7 7.04 10.58 4.00
C LYS A 7 8.57 10.40 4.06
N CYS A 8 9.05 9.19 4.30
CA CYS A 8 10.50 8.87 4.25
C CYS A 8 11.06 8.70 2.83
N VAL A 9 10.22 8.49 1.80
CA VAL A 9 10.66 8.23 0.42
C VAL A 9 10.82 9.53 -0.40
N HIS A 10 10.22 10.64 0.03
CA HIS A 10 10.39 11.95 -0.61
C HIS A 10 10.88 12.98 0.42
N PRO A 11 12.15 13.44 0.34
CA PRO A 11 12.83 14.17 1.42
C PRO A 11 12.42 15.65 1.55
N THR A 12 11.33 16.10 0.92
CA THR A 12 10.86 17.48 1.00
C THR A 12 9.83 17.63 2.13
N LYS A 13 10.35 17.76 3.35
CA LYS A 13 9.74 18.29 4.59
C LYS A 13 9.00 17.32 5.54
N ALA A 14 9.51 17.36 6.79
CA ALA A 14 9.00 16.85 8.07
C ALA A 14 8.87 15.33 8.24
N ILE A 15 9.97 14.67 8.60
CA ILE A 15 9.99 13.37 9.27
C ILE A 15 9.37 13.56 10.66
N LYS A 16 8.04 13.41 10.78
CA LYS A 16 7.38 13.33 12.08
C LYS A 16 7.58 11.93 12.65
N GLY A 17 7.80 11.84 13.96
CA GLY A 17 7.95 10.58 14.68
C GLY A 17 6.76 9.65 14.46
N THR A 18 7.04 8.34 14.37
CA THR A 18 6.02 7.31 14.16
C THR A 18 5.60 6.70 15.49
N GLY A 19 4.33 6.85 15.86
CA GLY A 19 3.76 6.29 17.10
C GLY A 19 3.37 4.81 16.99
N TYR A 20 4.29 3.92 16.57
CA TYR A 20 3.97 2.51 16.30
C TYR A 20 3.47 1.76 17.55
N HIS A 21 4.16 1.90 18.68
CA HIS A 21 3.77 1.26 19.94
C HIS A 21 2.41 1.76 20.43
N LEU A 22 2.16 3.07 20.30
CA LEU A 22 0.88 3.67 20.68
C LEU A 22 -0.26 3.16 19.79
N ASP A 23 -0.03 2.99 18.48
CA ASP A 23 -1.02 2.45 17.53
C ASP A 23 -1.42 1.02 17.90
N ILE A 24 -0.45 0.16 18.23
CA ILE A 24 -0.71 -1.22 18.69
C ILE A 24 -1.46 -1.22 20.03
N LEU A 25 -1.06 -0.39 20.98
CA LEU A 25 -1.71 -0.31 22.30
C LEU A 25 -3.18 0.12 22.16
N ILE A 26 -3.45 1.18 21.39
CA ILE A 26 -4.81 1.67 21.16
C ILE A 26 -5.64 0.62 20.41
N ALA A 27 -5.09 -0.02 19.37
CA ALA A 27 -5.78 -1.09 18.65
C ALA A 27 -6.14 -2.26 19.58
N GLY A 28 -5.23 -2.67 20.46
CA GLY A 28 -5.47 -3.71 21.47
C GLY A 28 -6.61 -3.33 22.42
N ILE A 29 -6.59 -2.13 22.98
CA ILE A 29 -7.66 -1.62 23.87
C ILE A 29 -9.01 -1.61 23.15
N LEU A 30 -9.06 -1.10 21.91
CA LEU A 30 -10.30 -1.06 21.12
C LEU A 30 -10.84 -2.46 20.82
N ILE A 31 -9.97 -3.43 20.49
CA ILE A 31 -10.37 -4.83 20.27
C ILE A 31 -10.91 -5.44 21.57
N SER A 32 -10.27 -5.20 22.71
CA SER A 32 -10.75 -5.68 24.02
C SER A 32 -12.13 -5.12 24.36
N ILE A 33 -12.34 -3.81 24.17
CA ILE A 33 -13.64 -3.17 24.38
C ILE A 33 -14.68 -3.76 23.42
N SER A 34 -14.39 -3.83 22.12
CA SER A 34 -15.30 -4.43 21.14
C SER A 34 -15.66 -5.88 21.49
N GLY A 35 -14.69 -6.67 21.97
CA GLY A 35 -14.91 -8.04 22.44
C GLY A 35 -15.88 -8.13 23.63
N LEU A 36 -15.78 -7.22 24.59
CA LEU A 36 -16.69 -7.17 25.75
C LEU A 36 -18.13 -6.83 25.36
N PHE A 37 -18.32 -5.94 24.37
CA PHE A 37 -19.63 -5.53 23.87
C PHE A 37 -20.18 -6.42 22.74
N GLY A 38 -19.48 -7.50 22.37
CA GLY A 38 -19.89 -8.39 21.26
C GLY A 38 -19.83 -7.75 19.87
N LEU A 39 -19.09 -6.65 19.71
CA LEU A 39 -18.89 -5.95 18.46
C LEU A 39 -17.79 -6.62 17.62
N PRO A 40 -17.84 -6.53 16.27
CA PRO A 40 -16.82 -7.12 15.41
C PRO A 40 -15.45 -6.47 15.65
N TRP A 41 -14.40 -7.29 15.54
CA TRP A 41 -13.03 -6.81 15.69
C TRP A 41 -12.60 -5.95 14.50
N ILE A 42 -11.92 -4.85 14.79
CA ILE A 42 -11.49 -3.88 13.79
C ILE A 42 -10.02 -4.11 13.47
N CYS A 43 -9.70 -4.22 12.19
CA CYS A 43 -8.33 -4.35 11.69
C CYS A 43 -7.92 -3.13 10.85
N ALA A 44 -6.62 -2.85 10.79
CA ALA A 44 -6.09 -1.79 9.94
C ALA A 44 -6.37 -2.09 8.45
N ALA A 45 -6.93 -1.11 7.73
CA ALA A 45 -7.28 -1.24 6.32
C ALA A 45 -6.27 -0.50 5.43
N PRO A 46 -5.30 -1.20 4.79
CA PRO A 46 -4.22 -0.55 4.05
C PRO A 46 -4.70 0.22 2.82
N VAL A 47 -5.64 -0.34 2.05
CA VAL A 47 -6.18 0.32 0.83
C VAL A 47 -6.93 1.60 1.19
N ARG A 48 -7.79 1.55 2.22
CA ARG A 48 -8.53 2.73 2.71
C ARG A 48 -7.57 3.79 3.23
N SER A 49 -6.56 3.37 4.01
CA SER A 49 -5.56 4.28 4.55
C SER A 49 -4.77 4.96 3.45
N LEU A 50 -4.37 4.23 2.40
CA LEU A 50 -3.68 4.78 1.23
C LEU A 50 -4.56 5.76 0.45
N ALA A 51 -5.84 5.42 0.24
CA ALA A 51 -6.79 6.32 -0.44
C ALA A 51 -6.99 7.62 0.36
N HIS A 52 -7.08 7.53 1.68
CA HIS A 52 -7.12 8.70 2.56
C HIS A 52 -5.83 9.52 2.48
N VAL A 53 -4.65 8.88 2.46
CA VAL A 53 -3.39 9.63 2.21
C VAL A 53 -3.43 10.36 0.87
N ALA A 54 -3.86 9.66 -0.17
CA ALA A 54 -3.86 10.16 -1.54
C ALA A 54 -4.77 11.38 -1.72
N SER A 55 -5.90 11.45 -1.01
CA SER A 55 -6.78 12.63 -1.04
C SER A 55 -6.21 13.85 -0.32
N LEU A 56 -5.16 13.67 0.48
CA LEU A 56 -4.49 14.72 1.26
C LEU A 56 -3.14 15.14 0.67
N SER A 57 -2.72 14.43 -0.37
CA SER A 57 -1.51 14.68 -1.13
C SER A 57 -1.69 15.85 -2.10
N LYS A 58 -0.78 16.82 -2.04
CA LYS A 58 -0.68 17.93 -3.01
C LYS A 58 0.39 17.61 -4.04
N TYR A 59 0.00 17.60 -5.31
CA TYR A 59 0.91 17.42 -6.44
C TYR A 59 1.27 18.77 -7.05
N SER A 60 2.50 18.91 -7.53
CA SER A 60 2.96 20.13 -8.18
C SER A 60 2.27 20.35 -9.53
N ASN A 61 1.96 21.61 -9.83
CA ASN A 61 1.37 22.04 -11.10
C ASN A 61 2.43 22.56 -12.09
N THR A 62 3.66 22.79 -11.63
CA THR A 62 4.75 23.31 -12.45
C THR A 62 5.65 22.17 -12.91
N HIS A 63 5.14 21.34 -13.82
CA HIS A 63 5.91 20.28 -14.48
C HIS A 63 6.00 20.55 -15.97
N ALA A 64 7.16 20.24 -16.55
CA ALA A 64 7.29 20.22 -17.99
C ALA A 64 6.32 19.17 -18.57
N PRO A 65 5.67 19.43 -19.72
CA PRO A 65 4.78 18.46 -20.36
C PRO A 65 5.51 17.13 -20.58
N GLY A 66 5.01 16.05 -19.96
CA GLY A 66 5.61 14.72 -20.00
C GLY A 66 6.33 14.27 -18.72
N GLU A 67 6.56 15.16 -17.75
CA GLU A 67 7.08 14.79 -16.43
C GLU A 67 5.95 14.37 -15.47
N LYS A 68 6.18 13.33 -14.67
CA LYS A 68 5.20 12.90 -13.67
C LYS A 68 5.08 13.95 -12.56
N ALA A 69 3.85 14.27 -12.18
CA ALA A 69 3.59 15.24 -11.11
C ALA A 69 4.29 14.81 -9.82
N ARG A 70 5.15 15.69 -9.30
CA ARG A 70 5.91 15.45 -8.07
C ARG A 70 5.02 15.78 -6.88
N LEU A 71 5.01 14.88 -5.90
CA LEU A 71 4.37 15.11 -4.61
C LEU A 71 5.11 16.26 -3.90
N ILE A 72 4.41 17.37 -3.62
CA ILE A 72 4.97 18.52 -2.90
C ILE A 72 4.86 18.29 -1.39
N ASP A 73 3.64 18.01 -0.92
CA ASP A 73 3.31 17.97 0.50
C ASP A 73 2.09 17.08 0.75
N ILE A 74 1.99 16.56 1.98
CA ILE A 74 0.83 15.82 2.46
C ILE A 74 0.28 16.53 3.68
N ASN A 75 -0.97 16.98 3.60
CA ASN A 75 -1.63 17.62 4.73
C ASN A 75 -1.88 16.59 5.85
N ASP A 76 -1.19 16.73 6.98
CA ASP A 76 -1.48 15.96 8.19
C ASP A 76 -2.66 16.57 8.95
N GLN A 77 -3.85 15.94 8.89
CA GLN A 77 -4.96 16.29 9.78
C GLN A 77 -5.48 15.08 10.55
N ARG A 78 -6.10 15.38 11.70
CA ARG A 78 -6.78 14.40 12.56
C ARG A 78 -8.29 14.49 12.42
N LEU A 79 -8.79 15.69 12.12
CA LEU A 79 -10.21 15.99 12.05
C LEU A 79 -10.92 15.21 10.94
N THR A 80 -10.27 14.92 9.81
CA THR A 80 -10.93 14.17 8.72
C THR A 80 -11.29 12.75 9.15
N ASN A 81 -10.43 12.09 9.94
CA ASN A 81 -10.71 10.73 10.40
C ASN A 81 -11.86 10.73 11.41
N ILE A 82 -11.86 11.70 12.35
CA ILE A 82 -12.97 11.89 13.30
C ILE A 82 -14.27 12.17 12.53
N GLY A 83 -14.22 13.06 11.54
CA GLY A 83 -15.37 13.40 10.70
C GLY A 83 -15.92 12.19 9.94
N VAL A 84 -15.07 11.38 9.32
CA VAL A 84 -15.49 10.15 8.62
C VAL A 84 -16.17 9.17 9.60
N HIS A 85 -15.63 8.96 10.79
CA HIS A 85 -16.26 8.08 11.78
C HIS A 85 -17.58 8.64 12.30
N LEU A 86 -17.69 9.95 12.49
CA LEU A 86 -18.94 10.61 12.85
C LEU A 86 -19.99 10.43 11.75
N PHE A 87 -19.64 10.66 10.49
CA PHE A 87 -20.54 10.45 9.36
C PHE A 87 -20.97 9.00 9.24
N ILE A 88 -20.08 8.03 9.48
CA ILE A 88 -20.44 6.61 9.54
C ILE A 88 -21.50 6.38 10.63
N GLY A 89 -21.36 6.97 11.82
CA GLY A 89 -22.38 6.90 12.87
C GLY A 89 -23.71 7.55 12.46
N CYS A 90 -23.66 8.70 11.78
CA CYS A 90 -24.85 9.41 11.31
C CYS A 90 -25.57 8.72 10.14
N THR A 91 -24.96 7.71 9.50
CA THR A 91 -25.59 6.99 8.37
C THR A 91 -26.92 6.32 8.73
N ILE A 92 -27.13 6.01 10.01
CA ILE A 92 -28.40 5.43 10.51
C ILE A 92 -29.58 6.37 10.21
N PHE A 93 -29.41 7.68 10.39
CA PHE A 93 -30.45 8.67 10.09
C PHE A 93 -30.60 8.92 8.58
N ALA A 94 -29.54 8.76 7.81
CA ALA A 94 -29.51 8.96 6.35
C ALA A 94 -29.82 7.69 5.54
N ALA A 95 -30.21 6.59 6.19
CA ALA A 95 -30.52 5.31 5.55
C ALA A 95 -31.45 5.38 4.31
N PRO A 96 -32.57 6.16 4.29
CA PRO A 96 -33.45 6.21 3.12
C PRO A 96 -32.79 6.86 1.90
N ILE A 97 -31.81 7.73 2.10
CA ILE A 97 -31.05 8.38 1.03
C ILE A 97 -29.98 7.40 0.52
N ILE A 98 -29.25 6.75 1.42
CA ILE A 98 -28.16 5.81 1.07
C ILE A 98 -28.70 4.63 0.25
N ARG A 99 -29.93 4.16 0.52
CA ARG A 99 -30.56 3.07 -0.23
C ARG A 99 -30.79 3.39 -1.71
N LYS A 100 -30.84 4.67 -2.10
CA LYS A 100 -30.98 5.08 -3.51
C LYS A 100 -29.69 4.92 -4.31
N ILE A 101 -28.55 4.72 -3.65
CA ILE A 101 -27.26 4.59 -4.32
C ILE A 101 -27.15 3.18 -4.91
N PRO A 102 -26.98 3.04 -6.24
CA PRO A 102 -26.85 1.73 -6.86
C PRO A 102 -25.55 1.05 -6.40
N VAL A 103 -25.64 -0.23 -6.02
CA VAL A 103 -24.48 -1.03 -5.60
C VAL A 103 -23.40 -1.08 -6.70
N ALA A 104 -23.80 -1.00 -7.97
CA ALA A 104 -22.90 -0.90 -9.12
C ALA A 104 -21.92 0.29 -9.03
N ALA A 105 -22.36 1.45 -8.53
CA ALA A 105 -21.49 2.61 -8.34
C ALA A 105 -20.42 2.36 -7.28
N LEU A 106 -20.76 1.62 -6.20
CA LEU A 106 -19.81 1.25 -5.15
C LEU A 106 -18.72 0.32 -5.68
N PHE A 107 -19.07 -0.65 -6.55
CA PHE A 107 -18.08 -1.49 -7.20
C PHE A 107 -17.11 -0.69 -8.09
N GLY A 108 -17.58 0.35 -8.77
CA GLY A 108 -16.73 1.27 -9.53
C GLY A 108 -15.70 1.97 -8.64
N ILE A 109 -16.11 2.46 -7.47
CA ILE A 109 -15.21 3.09 -6.49
C ILE A 109 -14.21 2.08 -5.92
N PHE A 110 -14.66 0.86 -5.59
CA PHE A 110 -13.76 -0.19 -5.11
C PHE A 110 -12.72 -0.61 -6.17
N LEU A 111 -13.12 -0.71 -7.44
CA LEU A 111 -12.21 -0.99 -8.54
C LEU A 111 -11.17 0.12 -8.70
N TYR A 112 -11.58 1.39 -8.65
CA TYR A 112 -10.67 2.54 -8.68
C TYR A 112 -9.63 2.46 -7.55
N PHE A 113 -10.06 2.20 -6.30
CA PHE A 113 -9.13 2.04 -5.18
C PHE A 113 -8.20 0.84 -5.35
N GLY A 114 -8.66 -0.26 -5.94
CA GLY A 114 -7.83 -1.40 -6.30
C GLY A 114 -6.71 -1.01 -7.27
N ILE A 115 -7.06 -0.33 -8.37
CA ILE A 115 -6.10 0.10 -9.40
C ILE A 115 -5.10 1.10 -8.85
N VAL A 116 -5.55 2.11 -8.10
CA VAL A 116 -4.67 3.11 -7.48
C VAL A 116 -3.72 2.47 -6.48
N SER A 117 -4.23 1.55 -5.64
CA SER A 117 -3.41 0.86 -4.65
C SER A 117 -2.31 0.00 -5.28
N ILE A 118 -2.60 -0.68 -6.39
CA ILE A 118 -1.61 -1.50 -7.11
C ILE A 118 -0.60 -0.59 -7.83
N SER A 119 -1.07 0.50 -8.45
CA SER A 119 -0.23 1.43 -9.20
C SER A 119 0.85 2.12 -8.36
N GLY A 120 0.60 2.32 -7.07
CA GLY A 120 1.58 2.86 -6.11
C GLY A 120 2.65 1.88 -5.64
N THR A 121 2.58 0.59 -6.02
CA THR A 121 3.56 -0.41 -5.57
C THR A 121 4.79 -0.48 -6.47
N GLN A 122 5.96 -0.72 -5.86
CA GLN A 122 7.22 -0.89 -6.57
C GLN A 122 7.22 -2.17 -7.44
N LEU A 123 6.59 -3.26 -6.96
CA LEU A 123 6.42 -4.50 -7.71
C LEU A 123 5.68 -4.26 -9.04
N PHE A 124 4.54 -3.57 -9.01
CA PHE A 124 3.77 -3.29 -10.22
C PHE A 124 4.53 -2.37 -11.19
N SER A 125 5.28 -1.41 -10.65
CA SER A 125 6.17 -0.56 -11.47
C SER A 125 7.26 -1.38 -12.18
N ARG A 126 7.79 -2.42 -11.54
CA ARG A 126 8.76 -3.35 -12.15
C ARG A 126 8.13 -4.28 -13.17
N ILE A 127 6.94 -4.82 -12.89
CA ILE A 127 6.19 -5.64 -13.84
C ILE A 127 5.96 -4.87 -15.14
N LYS A 128 5.47 -3.62 -15.06
CA LYS A 128 5.32 -2.75 -16.24
C LYS A 128 6.63 -2.57 -17.00
N MET A 129 7.74 -2.40 -16.28
CA MET A 129 9.07 -2.21 -16.86
C MET A 129 9.61 -3.45 -17.58
N THR A 130 9.13 -4.65 -17.23
CA THR A 130 9.49 -5.90 -17.94
C THR A 130 8.91 -5.92 -19.35
N PHE A 131 7.73 -5.32 -19.56
CA PHE A 131 7.06 -5.25 -20.86
C PHE A 131 7.48 -4.04 -21.72
N ILE A 132 8.11 -3.03 -21.12
CA ILE A 132 8.60 -1.85 -21.84
C ILE A 132 10.03 -2.13 -22.36
N PRO A 133 10.30 -1.95 -23.67
CA PRO A 133 11.64 -2.17 -24.19
C PRO A 133 12.61 -1.13 -23.64
N THR A 134 13.89 -1.52 -23.51
CA THR A 134 14.94 -0.78 -22.80
C THR A 134 15.14 0.66 -23.27
N LYS A 135 14.77 0.97 -24.51
CA LYS A 135 14.85 2.31 -25.11
C LYS A 135 13.93 3.34 -24.45
N TYR A 136 12.81 2.93 -23.86
CA TYR A 136 11.83 3.83 -23.24
C TYR A 136 11.88 3.81 -21.70
N HIS A 137 13.00 3.36 -21.12
CA HIS A 137 13.13 3.29 -19.67
C HIS A 137 13.27 4.71 -19.10
N PRO A 138 12.35 5.18 -18.24
CA PRO A 138 12.53 6.45 -17.52
C PRO A 138 13.82 6.45 -16.68
N ASN A 139 14.38 7.63 -16.44
CA ASN A 139 15.62 7.85 -15.69
C ASN A 139 15.45 7.61 -14.17
N PHE A 140 15.23 6.36 -13.75
CA PHE A 140 15.28 5.98 -12.32
C PHE A 140 16.64 5.36 -11.95
N GLY A 141 17.18 5.72 -10.77
CA GLY A 141 18.51 5.28 -10.30
C GLY A 141 18.70 3.75 -10.26
N TYR A 142 17.63 3.01 -9.90
CA TYR A 142 17.64 1.55 -9.82
C TYR A 142 17.70 0.83 -11.19
N LEU A 143 17.47 1.54 -12.30
CA LEU A 143 17.50 0.97 -13.66
C LEU A 143 18.87 0.99 -14.31
N ARG A 144 19.73 1.93 -13.88
CA ARG A 144 21.07 2.10 -14.45
C ARG A 144 22.10 1.16 -13.82
N ARG A 145 21.89 0.76 -12.55
CA ARG A 145 22.86 -0.02 -11.76
C ARG A 145 22.71 -1.53 -11.87
N VAL A 146 21.51 -2.04 -12.13
CA VAL A 146 21.22 -3.48 -12.14
C VAL A 146 20.90 -3.98 -13.55
N ARG A 147 21.56 -5.07 -13.98
CA ARG A 147 21.34 -5.67 -15.31
C ARG A 147 19.89 -6.13 -15.47
N GLN A 148 19.28 -5.85 -16.63
CA GLN A 148 17.88 -6.15 -16.95
C GLN A 148 17.46 -7.58 -16.58
N MET A 149 18.27 -8.57 -16.95
CA MET A 149 17.98 -9.99 -16.70
C MET A 149 17.82 -10.30 -15.22
N LYS A 150 18.73 -9.77 -14.40
CA LYS A 150 18.72 -9.93 -12.93
C LYS A 150 17.46 -9.29 -12.32
N ARG A 151 17.09 -8.10 -12.77
CA ARG A 151 15.87 -7.41 -12.31
C ARG A 151 14.60 -8.16 -12.71
N ASN A 152 14.54 -8.67 -13.93
CA ASN A 152 13.40 -9.46 -14.42
C ASN A 152 13.28 -10.78 -13.63
N ALA A 153 14.39 -11.47 -13.36
CA ALA A 153 14.41 -12.67 -12.53
C ALA A 153 13.88 -12.42 -11.11
N TYR A 154 14.32 -11.32 -10.47
CA TYR A 154 13.80 -10.92 -9.17
C TYR A 154 12.29 -10.65 -9.19
N THR A 155 11.82 -9.93 -10.21
CA THR A 155 10.39 -9.61 -10.37
C THR A 155 9.57 -10.87 -10.60
N PHE A 156 10.08 -11.85 -11.34
CA PHE A 156 9.43 -13.14 -11.57
C PHE A 156 9.31 -13.95 -10.27
N ILE A 157 10.37 -14.04 -9.48
CA ILE A 157 10.34 -14.69 -8.15
C ILE A 157 9.29 -14.03 -7.26
N GLN A 158 9.21 -12.70 -7.23
CA GLN A 158 8.19 -11.97 -6.46
C GLN A 158 6.77 -12.25 -6.94
N VAL A 159 6.54 -12.35 -8.25
CA VAL A 159 5.22 -12.68 -8.81
C VAL A 159 4.81 -14.11 -8.43
N ILE A 160 5.73 -15.08 -8.48
CA ILE A 160 5.47 -16.45 -8.02
C ILE A 160 5.11 -16.46 -6.54
N ALA A 161 5.88 -15.76 -5.70
CA ALA A 161 5.61 -15.69 -4.26
C ALA A 161 4.25 -15.03 -3.97
N ALA A 162 3.88 -13.99 -4.71
CA ALA A 162 2.57 -13.35 -4.60
C ALA A 162 1.44 -14.29 -5.05
N GLY A 163 1.63 -15.04 -6.15
CA GLY A 163 0.69 -16.04 -6.62
C GLY A 163 0.47 -17.16 -5.59
N LEU A 164 1.54 -17.68 -5.00
CA LEU A 164 1.46 -18.66 -3.91
C LEU A 164 0.62 -18.14 -2.73
N LEU A 165 0.88 -16.90 -2.30
CA LEU A 165 0.10 -16.27 -1.22
C LEU A 165 -1.39 -16.11 -1.58
N ILE A 166 -1.70 -15.80 -2.84
CA ILE A 166 -3.09 -15.70 -3.32
C ILE A 166 -3.78 -17.07 -3.27
N THR A 167 -3.12 -18.12 -3.77
CA THR A 167 -3.68 -19.49 -3.75
C THR A 167 -3.98 -19.93 -2.32
N ILE A 168 -3.07 -19.68 -1.38
CA ILE A 168 -3.26 -20.05 0.03
C ILE A 168 -4.42 -19.25 0.65
N LYS A 169 -4.54 -17.97 0.32
CA LYS A 169 -5.65 -17.13 0.78
C LYS A 169 -7.02 -17.64 0.29
N MET A 170 -7.09 -18.21 -0.91
CA MET A 170 -8.33 -18.78 -1.45
C MET A 170 -8.65 -20.18 -0.87
N THR A 171 -7.72 -20.78 -0.13
CA THR A 171 -7.90 -22.10 0.48
C THR A 171 -8.39 -21.97 1.93
N SER A 172 -8.96 -23.04 2.50
CA SER A 172 -9.38 -23.10 3.91
C SER A 172 -8.25 -22.80 4.92
N PHE A 173 -6.98 -22.85 4.49
CA PHE A 173 -5.81 -22.49 5.28
C PHE A 173 -5.50 -20.99 5.29
N ALA A 174 -6.48 -20.12 4.98
CA ALA A 174 -6.30 -18.67 4.93
C ALA A 174 -5.76 -18.06 6.24
N PHE A 175 -6.01 -18.69 7.40
CA PHE A 175 -5.45 -18.24 8.69
C PHE A 175 -3.92 -18.32 8.74
N LEU A 176 -3.28 -19.14 7.91
CA LEU A 176 -1.82 -19.30 7.83
C LEU A 176 -1.15 -18.17 7.04
N PHE A 177 -1.93 -17.33 6.35
CA PHE A 177 -1.44 -16.24 5.51
C PHE A 177 -0.44 -15.31 6.23
N PRO A 178 -0.71 -14.80 7.46
CA PRO A 178 0.24 -13.91 8.15
C PRO A 178 1.56 -14.61 8.48
N LEU A 179 1.53 -15.89 8.83
CA LEU A 179 2.72 -16.69 9.14
C LEU A 179 3.62 -16.85 7.91
N ILE A 180 3.03 -17.22 6.77
CA ILE A 180 3.77 -17.40 5.51
C ILE A 180 4.32 -16.06 5.01
N LEU A 181 3.56 -14.97 5.16
CA LEU A 181 4.03 -13.63 4.82
C LEU A 181 5.27 -13.26 5.64
N VAL A 182 5.27 -13.54 6.94
CA VAL A 182 6.45 -13.32 7.81
C VAL A 182 7.61 -14.21 7.39
N LEU A 183 7.37 -15.49 7.06
CA LEU A 183 8.40 -16.45 6.63
C LEU A 183 9.03 -16.09 5.27
N LEU A 184 8.32 -15.35 4.42
CA LEU A 184 8.84 -14.87 3.15
C LEU A 184 9.98 -13.83 3.34
N VAL A 185 10.03 -13.14 4.48
CA VAL A 185 11.08 -12.16 4.80
C VAL A 185 12.46 -12.81 5.04
N PRO A 186 12.63 -13.80 5.94
CA PRO A 186 13.89 -14.51 6.08
C PRO A 186 14.21 -15.33 4.83
N PHE A 187 13.20 -15.91 4.16
CA PHE A 187 13.41 -16.56 2.86
C PHE A 187 14.03 -15.60 1.84
N ARG A 188 13.54 -14.36 1.75
CA ARG A 188 14.15 -13.31 0.92
C ARG A 188 15.60 -13.05 1.34
N LYS A 189 15.86 -12.92 2.63
CA LYS A 189 17.21 -12.61 3.16
C LYS A 189 18.21 -13.75 2.98
N MET A 190 17.77 -15.01 2.99
CA MET A 190 18.65 -16.18 2.91
C MET A 190 18.81 -16.67 1.48
N CYS A 191 17.75 -16.70 0.65
CA CYS A 191 17.81 -17.26 -0.69
C CYS A 191 18.34 -16.28 -1.76
N LEU A 192 18.12 -14.97 -1.61
CA LEU A 192 18.58 -13.99 -2.61
C LEU A 192 20.07 -13.62 -2.58
N PRO A 193 20.82 -13.64 -1.46
CA PRO A 193 22.26 -13.39 -1.50
C PRO A 193 23.04 -14.48 -2.27
N PHE A 194 22.44 -15.66 -2.50
CA PHE A 194 23.03 -16.67 -3.39
C PHE A 194 23.02 -16.28 -4.88
N ILE A 195 22.15 -15.34 -5.29
CA ILE A 195 21.92 -14.98 -6.70
C ILE A 195 22.28 -13.51 -6.98
N PHE A 196 22.20 -12.63 -5.98
CA PHE A 196 22.36 -11.18 -6.13
C PHE A 196 23.44 -10.63 -5.19
N THR A 197 24.22 -9.67 -5.68
CA THR A 197 25.20 -8.95 -4.84
C THR A 197 24.49 -7.94 -3.93
N GLU A 198 25.01 -7.68 -2.73
CA GLU A 198 24.48 -6.70 -1.76
C GLU A 198 24.15 -5.32 -2.38
N ARG A 199 24.99 -4.85 -3.30
CA ARG A 199 24.77 -3.58 -4.03
C ARG A 199 23.57 -3.64 -4.99
N GLU A 200 23.29 -4.79 -5.59
CA GLU A 200 22.12 -4.99 -6.44
C GLU A 200 20.85 -5.10 -5.58
N PHE A 201 20.95 -5.72 -4.40
CA PHE A 201 19.83 -5.88 -3.47
C PHE A 201 19.42 -4.56 -2.81
N ALA A 202 20.36 -3.66 -2.51
CA ALA A 202 20.05 -2.33 -1.97
C ALA A 202 19.21 -1.46 -2.94
N GLU A 203 19.30 -1.73 -4.24
CA GLU A 203 18.55 -1.05 -5.30
C GLU A 203 17.25 -1.80 -5.69
N LEU A 204 17.07 -3.05 -5.22
CA LEU A 204 15.95 -3.97 -5.51
C LEU A 204 14.96 -4.07 -4.33
#